data_AF-A0A1A9RAQ3-F1
#
_entry.id   AF-A0A1A9RAQ3-F1
#
_cell.length_a   1.000
_cell.length_b   1.000
_cell.length_c   1.000
_cell.angle_alpha   90.00
_cell.angle_beta   90.00
_cell.angle_gamma   90.00
#
_symmetry.space_group_name_H-M   'P 1'
#
loop_
_entity.id
_entity.type
_entity.pdbx_description
1 polymer ?
#
loop_
_entity_poly.entity_id
_entity_poly.type
_entity_poly.pdbx_seq_one_letter_code
_entity_poly.pdbx_strand_id
1 'polypeptide(L)'
;MKLRVLGTANPYNEESTDDVLEVVGINWWVNRRQVNFLCIDPERDTGTLAIASQKCEIIDNNINFKAIYYNNDPDFKSIYHWALIENKWLDDFLENDPDIHMKFRMILRMEHIID
;
A
#
# COMPACT_ATOMS: atom_id res chain seq x y z
N MET A 1 1.92 -1.90 8.95
CA MET A 1 0.97 -0.81 9.30
C MET A 1 -0.33 -1.21 8.65
N LYS A 2 -1.42 -1.19 9.41
CA LYS A 2 -2.71 -1.70 8.96
C LYS A 2 -3.75 -0.60 8.97
N LEU A 3 -4.58 -0.60 7.94
CA LEU A 3 -5.66 0.37 7.78
C LEU A 3 -7.00 -0.35 7.71
N ARG A 4 -8.02 0.25 8.31
CA ARG A 4 -9.42 -0.07 8.00
C ARG A 4 -9.96 0.99 7.05
N VAL A 5 -10.56 0.58 5.94
CA VAL A 5 -11.18 1.52 4.98
C VAL A 5 -12.54 1.98 5.50
N LEU A 6 -12.88 3.26 5.33
CA LEU A 6 -14.13 3.84 5.83
C LEU A 6 -15.21 3.91 4.74
N GLY A 7 -16.35 3.23 4.97
CA GLY A 7 -17.59 3.40 4.21
C GLY A 7 -17.46 3.12 2.70
N THR A 8 -18.03 3.99 1.88
CA THR A 8 -18.07 3.84 0.40
C THR A 8 -16.72 4.03 -0.30
N ALA A 9 -15.64 4.27 0.44
CA ALA A 9 -14.29 4.27 -0.11
C ALA A 9 -13.72 2.85 -0.25
N ASN A 10 -14.47 1.84 0.17
CA ASN A 10 -14.15 0.45 -0.10
C ASN A 10 -14.16 0.20 -1.63
N PRO A 11 -13.03 -0.23 -2.22
CA PRO A 11 -12.96 -0.52 -3.66
C PRO A 11 -13.84 -1.70 -4.12
N TYR A 12 -14.48 -2.43 -3.19
CA TYR A 12 -15.30 -3.62 -3.47
C TYR A 12 -16.83 -3.42 -3.35
N ASN A 13 -17.32 -2.21 -3.00
CA ASN A 13 -18.73 -1.75 -2.93
C ASN A 13 -19.73 -2.42 -1.93
N GLU A 14 -20.52 -1.52 -1.31
CA GLU A 14 -21.87 -1.60 -0.70
C GLU A 14 -22.20 -2.65 0.38
N GLU A 15 -21.29 -2.91 1.30
CA GLU A 15 -21.59 -3.09 2.73
C GLU A 15 -20.29 -2.76 3.44
N SER A 16 -20.33 -2.09 4.59
CA SER A 16 -19.10 -1.71 5.31
C SER A 16 -18.37 -2.97 5.77
N THR A 17 -17.54 -3.56 4.92
CA THR A 17 -16.63 -4.60 5.33
C THR A 17 -15.51 -3.93 6.10
N ASP A 18 -15.18 -4.47 7.26
CA ASP A 18 -14.03 -4.09 8.08
C ASP A 18 -12.72 -4.55 7.40
N ASP A 19 -12.58 -4.33 6.08
CA ASP A 19 -11.44 -4.79 5.30
C ASP A 19 -10.18 -4.12 5.86
N VAL A 20 -9.31 -4.96 6.39
CA VAL A 20 -8.02 -4.57 6.94
C VAL A 20 -6.99 -4.72 5.82
N LEU A 21 -6.44 -3.58 5.41
CA LEU A 21 -5.42 -3.52 4.37
C LEU A 21 -4.03 -3.38 4.97
N GLU A 22 -3.05 -4.01 4.34
CA GLU A 22 -1.64 -3.82 4.68
C GLU A 22 -1.04 -2.69 3.86
N VAL A 23 -0.45 -1.71 4.56
CA VAL A 23 0.27 -0.61 3.92
C VAL A 23 1.63 -1.10 3.48
N VAL A 24 1.92 -0.96 2.20
CA VAL A 24 3.21 -1.29 1.57
C VAL A 24 3.92 -0.06 1.01
N GLY A 25 3.27 1.10 1.06
CA GLY A 25 3.87 2.39 0.75
C GLY A 25 3.03 3.55 1.25
N ILE A 26 3.65 4.72 1.35
CA ILE A 26 2.99 5.99 1.68
C ILE A 26 3.51 7.02 0.71
N ASN A 27 2.61 7.80 0.10
CA ASN A 27 2.98 8.89 -0.78
C ASN A 27 2.26 10.18 -0.42
N TRP A 28 2.91 11.30 -0.72
CA TRP A 28 2.35 12.62 -0.51
C TRP A 28 2.89 13.63 -1.52
N TRP A 29 2.03 14.57 -1.89
CA TRP A 29 2.41 15.73 -2.68
C TRP A 29 2.92 16.81 -1.73
N VAL A 30 4.11 17.36 -1.97
CA VAL A 30 4.73 18.38 -1.09
C VAL A 30 3.83 19.61 -0.93
N ASN A 31 3.16 20.00 -2.02
CA ASN A 31 2.33 21.20 -2.07
C ASN A 31 0.84 20.93 -1.83
N ARG A 32 0.45 19.68 -1.52
CA ARG A 32 -0.93 19.34 -1.16
C ARG A 32 -0.93 18.72 0.23
N ARG A 33 -1.92 19.06 1.06
CA ARG A 33 -2.15 18.38 2.34
C ARG A 33 -2.83 17.02 2.13
N GLN A 34 -2.25 16.20 1.24
CA GLN A 34 -2.81 14.92 0.84
C GLN A 34 -1.74 13.84 0.95
N VAL A 35 -2.03 12.87 1.82
CA VAL A 35 -1.27 11.63 1.99
C VAL A 35 -2.16 10.49 1.49
N ASN A 36 -1.60 9.59 0.68
CA ASN A 36 -2.23 8.34 0.33
C ASN A 36 -1.37 7.17 0.82
N PHE A 37 -2.04 6.10 1.22
CA PHE A 37 -1.44 4.82 1.53
C PHE A 37 -1.57 3.91 0.33
N LEU A 38 -0.46 3.31 -0.06
CA LEU A 38 -0.43 2.23 -1.03
C LEU A 38 -0.59 0.93 -0.26
N CYS A 39 -1.60 0.15 -0.61
CA CYS A 39 -2.05 -0.97 0.18
C CYS A 39 -2.23 -2.22 -0.68
N ILE A 40 -2.21 -3.36 0.00
CA ILE A 40 -2.70 -4.62 -0.52
C ILE A 40 -3.76 -5.19 0.43
N ASP A 41 -4.70 -5.94 -0.12
CA ASP A 41 -5.59 -6.79 0.67
C ASP A 41 -4.85 -8.10 1.00
N PRO A 42 -4.60 -8.43 2.27
CA PRO A 42 -3.90 -9.67 2.63
C PRO A 42 -4.70 -10.93 2.27
N GLU A 43 -6.04 -10.85 2.30
CA GLU A 43 -6.96 -11.97 2.10
C GLU A 43 -7.34 -12.17 0.63
N ARG A 44 -7.19 -11.13 -0.21
CA ARG A 44 -7.63 -11.15 -1.61
C ARG A 44 -6.54 -10.71 -2.56
N ASP A 45 -6.43 -11.39 -3.69
CA ASP A 45 -5.51 -11.01 -4.75
C ASP A 45 -6.14 -10.01 -5.72
N THR A 46 -6.20 -8.74 -5.30
CA THR A 46 -6.94 -7.67 -5.98
C THR A 46 -6.04 -6.60 -6.59
N GLY A 47 -4.73 -6.85 -6.65
CA GLY A 47 -3.75 -5.85 -7.02
C GLY A 47 -3.54 -4.77 -5.94
N THR A 48 -3.00 -3.64 -6.37
CA THR A 48 -2.62 -2.51 -5.52
C THR A 48 -3.79 -1.54 -5.32
N LEU A 49 -3.99 -1.08 -4.08
CA LEU A 49 -4.99 -0.08 -3.71
C LEU A 49 -4.31 1.22 -3.26
N ALA A 50 -4.83 2.37 -3.69
CA ALA A 50 -4.39 3.67 -3.21
C ALA A 50 -5.50 4.31 -2.36
N ILE A 51 -5.29 4.40 -1.05
CA ILE A 51 -6.29 4.90 -0.10
C ILE A 51 -5.87 6.26 0.44
N ALA A 52 -6.70 7.28 0.21
CA ALA A 52 -6.47 8.60 0.79
C ALA A 52 -6.60 8.53 2.32
N SER A 53 -5.69 9.20 3.04
CA SER A 53 -5.66 9.19 4.51
C SER A 53 -6.96 9.63 5.18
N GLN A 54 -7.78 10.45 4.51
CA GLN A 54 -9.09 10.89 5.02
C GLN A 54 -10.20 9.84 4.84
N LYS A 55 -9.91 8.69 4.21
CA LYS A 55 -10.85 7.62 3.87
C LYS A 55 -10.53 6.30 4.59
N CYS A 56 -9.66 6.33 5.59
CA CYS A 56 -9.27 5.17 6.37
C CYS A 56 -9.01 5.54 7.84
N GLU A 57 -9.03 4.52 8.69
CA GLU A 57 -8.53 4.55 10.07
C GLU A 57 -7.24 3.73 10.15
N ILE A 58 -6.21 4.25 10.82
CA ILE A 58 -5.00 3.47 11.14
C ILE A 58 -5.31 2.63 12.39
N ILE A 59 -5.33 1.31 12.23
CA ILE A 59 -5.59 0.38 13.34
C ILE A 59 -4.32 -0.26 13.90
N ASP A 60 -3.23 -0.25 13.13
CA ASP A 60 -1.87 -0.53 13.59
C ASP A 60 -0.91 0.45 12.91
N ASN A 61 -0.20 1.25 13.70
CA ASN A 61 0.66 2.33 13.22
C ASN A 61 2.12 1.90 12.96
N ASN A 62 2.48 0.64 13.19
CA ASN A 62 3.86 0.19 13.03
C ASN A 62 4.16 -0.20 11.57
N ILE A 63 5.24 0.35 11.00
CA ILE A 63 5.81 -0.13 9.74
C ILE A 63 6.83 -1.22 10.09
N ASN A 64 6.50 -2.48 9.80
CA ASN A 64 7.28 -3.66 10.19
C ASN A 64 8.15 -4.22 9.06
N PHE A 65 8.47 -3.40 8.05
CA PHE A 65 9.35 -3.75 6.94
C PHE A 65 10.44 -2.69 6.76
N LYS A 66 11.52 -3.06 6.07
CA LYS A 66 12.52 -2.09 5.62
C LYS A 66 11.88 -1.14 4.61
N ALA A 67 11.72 0.12 5.00
CA ALA A 67 11.16 1.15 4.13
C ALA A 67 12.28 1.94 3.42
N ILE A 68 12.07 2.26 2.15
CA ILE A 68 12.96 3.09 1.35
C ILE A 68 12.25 4.39 0.99
N TYR A 69 12.87 5.51 1.34
CA TYR A 69 12.45 6.81 0.84
C TYR A 69 12.76 6.93 -0.65
N TYR A 70 11.76 7.33 -1.41
CA TYR A 70 11.81 7.44 -2.86
C TYR A 70 11.28 8.80 -3.30
N ASN A 71 12.08 9.47 -4.13
CA ASN A 71 11.89 10.84 -4.57
C ASN A 71 12.39 10.98 -6.01
N ASN A 72 11.55 10.55 -6.95
CA ASN A 72 11.78 10.70 -8.39
C ASN A 72 11.18 11.98 -8.95
N ASP A 73 10.34 12.69 -8.19
CA ASP A 73 9.66 13.92 -8.58
C ASP A 73 9.81 14.99 -7.48
N PRO A 74 10.25 16.23 -7.80
CA PRO A 74 10.40 17.32 -6.83
C PRO A 74 9.15 17.62 -5.99
N ASP A 75 7.95 17.38 -6.51
CA ASP A 75 6.68 17.68 -5.86
C ASP A 75 5.98 16.45 -5.27
N PHE A 76 6.49 15.24 -5.52
CA PHE A 76 5.91 13.99 -5.02
C PHE A 76 6.95 13.15 -4.27
N LYS A 77 6.65 12.86 -3.01
CA LYS A 77 7.53 12.08 -2.13
C LYS A 77 6.83 10.81 -1.70
N SER A 78 7.64 9.81 -1.42
CA SER A 78 7.12 8.50 -1.06
C SER A 78 8.08 7.73 -0.18
N ILE A 79 7.52 6.79 0.57
CA ILE A 79 8.24 5.69 1.19
C ILE A 79 7.58 4.40 0.73
N TYR A 80 8.36 3.40 0.37
CA TYR A 80 7.87 2.11 -0.09
C TYR A 80 8.57 0.96 0.62
N HIS A 81 7.95 -0.21 0.60
CA HIS A 81 8.60 -1.46 0.90
C HIS A 81 9.87 -1.63 0.05
N TRP A 82 10.98 -2.02 0.67
CA TRP A 82 12.29 -2.09 0.02
C TRP A 82 12.27 -2.87 -1.31
N ALA A 83 11.57 -4.00 -1.34
CA ALA A 83 11.53 -4.88 -2.51
C ALA A 83 10.99 -4.17 -3.77
N LEU A 84 10.05 -3.23 -3.62
CA LEU A 84 9.52 -2.48 -4.77
C LEU A 84 10.58 -1.59 -5.42
N ILE A 85 11.50 -1.06 -4.61
CA ILE A 85 12.54 -0.14 -5.07
C ILE A 85 13.81 -0.88 -5.48
N GLU A 86 14.32 -1.76 -4.62
CA GLU A 86 15.59 -2.48 -4.87
C GLU A 86 15.48 -3.42 -6.06
N ASN A 87 14.31 -4.02 -6.29
CA ASN A 87 14.08 -4.88 -7.45
C ASN A 87 13.55 -4.13 -8.69
N LYS A 88 13.35 -2.81 -8.60
CA LYS A 88 12.76 -1.97 -9.65
C LYS A 88 11.37 -2.46 -10.11
N TRP A 89 10.53 -2.84 -9.16
CA TRP A 89 9.19 -3.38 -9.40
C TRP A 89 8.07 -2.36 -9.23
N LEU A 90 8.39 -1.13 -8.80
CA LEU A 90 7.36 -0.14 -8.47
C LEU A 90 6.39 0.13 -9.62
N ASP A 91 6.87 0.38 -10.83
CA ASP A 91 6.02 0.71 -11.97
C ASP A 91 5.09 -0.47 -12.33
N ASP A 92 5.66 -1.66 -12.54
CA ASP A 92 4.90 -2.89 -12.83
C ASP A 92 3.89 -3.23 -11.71
N PHE A 93 4.26 -3.00 -10.44
CA PHE A 93 3.39 -3.21 -9.29
C PHE A 93 2.18 -2.25 -9.28
N LEU A 94 2.40 -0.98 -9.66
CA LEU A 94 1.34 0.03 -9.79
C LEU A 94 0.44 -0.24 -11.00
N GLU A 95 0.99 -0.84 -12.07
CA GLU A 95 0.25 -1.30 -13.24
C GLU A 95 -0.48 -2.63 -13.03
N ASN A 96 -0.38 -3.21 -11.83
CA ASN A 96 -0.97 -4.49 -11.44
C ASN A 96 -0.48 -5.69 -12.26
N ASP A 97 0.81 -5.71 -12.60
CA ASP A 97 1.44 -6.90 -13.20
C ASP A 97 1.28 -8.12 -12.27
N PRO A 98 0.62 -9.22 -12.71
CA PRO A 98 0.33 -10.38 -11.87
C PRO A 98 1.58 -11.09 -11.34
N ASP A 99 2.65 -11.17 -12.14
CA ASP A 99 3.89 -11.85 -11.75
C ASP A 99 4.61 -11.07 -10.65
N ILE A 100 4.61 -9.73 -10.75
CA ILE A 100 5.18 -8.85 -9.73
C ILE A 100 4.35 -8.89 -8.45
N HIS A 101 3.02 -8.84 -8.55
CA HIS A 101 2.13 -8.98 -7.39
C HIS A 101 2.33 -10.31 -6.66
N MET A 102 2.41 -11.42 -7.40
CA MET A 102 2.69 -12.74 -6.84
C MET A 102 4.03 -12.77 -6.11
N LYS A 103 5.11 -12.32 -6.75
CA LYS A 103 6.46 -12.27 -6.14
C LYS A 103 6.50 -11.39 -4.91
N PHE A 104 5.84 -10.24 -4.96
CA PHE A 104 5.81 -9.30 -3.85
C PHE A 104 5.04 -9.87 -2.64
N ARG A 105 3.87 -10.50 -2.86
CA ARG A 105 3.14 -11.22 -1.80
C ARG A 105 3.97 -12.33 -1.16
N MET A 106 4.77 -13.06 -1.94
CA MET A 106 5.69 -14.06 -1.37
C MET A 106 6.71 -13.44 -0.42
N ILE A 107 7.26 -12.27 -0.75
CA ILE A 107 8.17 -11.52 0.14
C ILE A 107 7.44 -11.13 1.43
N LEU A 108 6.23 -10.58 1.33
CA LEU A 108 5.46 -10.17 2.51
C LEU A 108 5.13 -11.34 3.44
N ARG A 109 4.86 -12.53 2.90
CA ARG A 109 4.69 -13.77 3.69
C ARG A 109 5.99 -14.19 4.38
N MET A 110 7.12 -14.13 3.67
CA MET A 110 8.43 -14.44 4.24
C MET A 110 8.84 -13.46 5.35
N GLU A 111 8.36 -12.22 5.29
CA GLU A 111 8.57 -11.20 6.32
C GLU A 111 7.50 -11.20 7.43
N HIS A 112 6.55 -12.14 7.39
CA HIS A 112 5.43 -12.25 8.35
C HIS A 112 4.57 -10.97 8.43
N ILE A 113 4.43 -10.26 7.31
CA ILE A 113 3.55 -9.09 7.20
C ILE A 113 2.12 -9.52 6.86
N ILE A 114 1.99 -10.57 6.03
CA ILE A 114 0.73 -11.24 5.68
C ILE A 114 0.87 -12.75 5.86
N ASP A 115 -0.26 -13.45 5.93
CA ASP A 115 -0.34 -14.92 6.04
C ASP A 115 -0.24 -15.64 4.67
#